data_AF-A0A536ZBC0-F1
#
_entry.id   AF-A0A536ZBC0-F1
#
_cell.length_a   1.000
_cell.length_b   1.000
_cell.length_c   1.000
_cell.angle_alpha   90.00
_cell.angle_beta   90.00
_cell.angle_gamma   90.00
#
_symmetry.space_group_name_H-M   'P 1'
#
loop_
_entity.id
_entity.type
_entity.pdbx_description
1 polymer ?
#
loop_
_entity_poly.entity_id
_entity_poly.type
_entity_poly.pdbx_seq_one_letter_code
_entity_poly.pdbx_strand_id
1 'polypeptide(L)'
;MTMTPAFRRLTLTTHITASVGWLGALAVFLAHAIASLFSQDEQIVRAASLAMSLAAWFVILPLSLASLITGLVQALGTAWGLFRHYWVLFKLLLTAVATGVLMLKLGPISYLADAGAEPAYSSASLVGLRTSILIHALGGLLVLLAIVTLAVYKPQGMTRYGVRKLREQGEAGTGSDLESVASTPPWVKVFGVIVILLILMVGVMLLGGGHGPGAHLSSGG
;
A
#
# COMPACT_ATOMS: atom_id res chain seq x y z
N MET A 1 -26.18 -5.63 9.65
CA MET A 1 -26.87 -4.78 8.65
C MET A 1 -26.46 -5.26 7.27
N THR A 2 -27.40 -5.72 6.45
CA THR A 2 -27.13 -6.13 5.06
C THR A 2 -27.16 -4.88 4.17
N MET A 3 -26.05 -4.59 3.47
CA MET A 3 -26.01 -3.48 2.51
C MET A 3 -27.06 -3.69 1.41
N THR A 4 -27.73 -2.62 0.99
CA THR A 4 -28.64 -2.68 -0.16
C THR A 4 -27.86 -3.01 -1.45
N PRO A 5 -28.48 -3.66 -2.45
CA PRO A 5 -27.80 -4.02 -3.69
C PRO A 5 -27.18 -2.84 -4.43
N ALA A 6 -27.85 -1.68 -4.42
CA ALA A 6 -27.35 -0.45 -5.04
C ALA A 6 -26.10 0.08 -4.31
N PHE A 7 -26.13 0.15 -2.98
CA PHE A 7 -25.00 0.64 -2.19
C PHE A 7 -23.77 -0.29 -2.30
N ARG A 8 -24.00 -1.61 -2.37
CA ARG A 8 -22.95 -2.59 -2.65
C ARG A 8 -22.29 -2.36 -4.01
N ARG A 9 -23.08 -2.12 -5.07
CA ARG A 9 -22.56 -1.85 -6.42
C ARG A 9 -21.75 -0.55 -6.44
N LEU A 10 -22.29 0.53 -5.86
CA LEU A 10 -21.60 1.81 -5.77
C LEU A 10 -20.24 1.67 -5.06
N THR A 11 -20.24 1.08 -3.86
CA THR A 11 -19.02 0.89 -3.07
C THR A 11 -17.98 0.05 -3.82
N LEU A 12 -18.43 -1.01 -4.51
CA LEU A 12 -17.54 -1.85 -5.31
C LEU A 12 -16.93 -1.07 -6.49
N THR A 13 -17.74 -0.30 -7.23
CA THR A 13 -17.27 0.54 -8.33
C THR A 13 -16.25 1.56 -7.82
N THR A 14 -16.57 2.29 -6.75
CA THR A 14 -15.65 3.25 -6.14
C THR A 14 -14.34 2.59 -5.70
N HIS A 15 -14.41 1.42 -5.07
CA HIS A 15 -13.23 0.68 -4.65
C HIS A 15 -12.34 0.28 -5.81
N ILE A 16 -12.92 -0.25 -6.89
CA ILE A 16 -12.17 -0.66 -8.08
C ILE A 16 -11.53 0.56 -8.74
N THR A 17 -12.30 1.62 -8.99
CA THR A 17 -11.79 2.85 -9.61
C THR A 17 -10.67 3.46 -8.77
N ALA A 18 -10.85 3.54 -7.45
CA ALA A 18 -9.83 4.07 -6.54
C ALA A 18 -8.56 3.22 -6.55
N SER A 19 -8.69 1.90 -6.51
CA SER A 19 -7.54 0.98 -6.45
C SER A 19 -6.75 0.96 -7.76
N VAL A 20 -7.44 0.89 -8.90
CA VAL A 20 -6.80 0.94 -10.22
C VAL A 20 -6.19 2.31 -10.48
N GLY A 21 -6.91 3.39 -10.14
CA GLY A 21 -6.40 4.75 -10.22
C GLY A 21 -5.14 4.94 -9.37
N TRP A 22 -5.12 4.41 -8.15
CA TRP A 22 -3.95 4.48 -7.28
C TRP A 22 -2.74 3.76 -7.88
N LEU A 23 -2.95 2.54 -8.41
CA LEU A 23 -1.90 1.77 -9.09
C LEU A 23 -1.31 2.56 -10.28
N GLY A 24 -2.17 3.11 -11.14
CA GLY A 24 -1.74 3.91 -12.29
C GLY A 24 -1.01 5.20 -11.88
N ALA A 25 -1.53 5.92 -10.89
CA ALA A 25 -0.88 7.13 -10.37
C ALA A 25 0.50 6.83 -9.78
N LEU A 26 0.67 5.69 -9.11
CA LEU A 26 1.96 5.28 -8.56
C LEU A 26 2.96 4.86 -9.66
N ALA A 27 2.50 4.26 -10.75
CA ALA A 27 3.35 3.97 -11.91
C ALA A 27 3.86 5.25 -12.57
N VAL A 28 3.00 6.26 -12.73
CA VAL A 28 3.41 7.60 -13.21
C VAL A 28 4.36 8.26 -12.23
N PHE A 29 4.08 8.21 -10.93
CA PHE A 29 4.97 8.73 -9.88
C PHE A 29 6.36 8.09 -9.96
N LEU A 30 6.43 6.77 -10.17
CA LEU A 30 7.71 6.05 -10.33
C LEU A 30 8.50 6.57 -11.54
N ALA A 31 7.84 6.85 -12.67
CA ALA A 31 8.50 7.45 -13.84
C ALA A 31 9.12 8.83 -13.50
N HIS A 32 8.42 9.66 -12.71
CA HIS A 32 8.97 10.93 -12.25
C HIS A 32 10.13 10.74 -11.27
N ALA A 33 10.06 9.75 -10.37
CA ALA A 33 11.16 9.43 -9.46
C ALA A 33 12.43 9.00 -10.22
N ILE A 34 12.27 8.21 -11.29
CA ILE A 34 13.36 7.82 -12.19
C ILE A 34 13.93 9.06 -12.89
N ALA A 35 13.08 9.91 -13.47
CA ALA A 35 13.53 11.14 -14.14
C ALA A 35 14.29 12.07 -13.16
N SER A 36 13.79 12.24 -11.94
CA SER A 36 14.42 13.07 -10.90
C SER A 36 15.80 12.55 -10.47
N LEU A 37 16.01 11.22 -10.48
CA LEU A 37 17.28 10.62 -10.06
C LEU A 37 18.32 10.56 -11.20
N PHE A 38 17.89 10.26 -12.42
CA PHE A 38 18.82 9.95 -13.52
C PHE A 38 19.03 11.08 -14.53
N SER A 39 18.17 12.11 -14.55
CA SER A 39 18.33 13.26 -15.44
C SER A 39 19.47 14.17 -15.00
N GLN A 40 20.23 14.68 -15.98
CA GLN A 40 21.22 15.74 -15.80
C GLN A 40 20.64 17.14 -16.04
N ASP A 41 19.45 17.22 -16.62
CA ASP A 41 18.73 18.48 -16.85
C ASP A 41 17.99 18.91 -15.57
N GLU A 42 18.41 20.04 -15.00
CA GLU A 42 17.84 20.63 -13.79
C GLU A 42 16.35 20.95 -13.93
N GLN A 43 15.91 21.38 -15.12
CA GLN A 43 14.51 21.69 -15.39
C GLN A 43 13.65 20.43 -15.32
N ILE A 44 14.13 19.31 -15.87
CA ILE A 44 13.44 18.01 -15.79
C ILE A 44 13.38 17.52 -14.35
N VAL A 45 14.48 17.61 -13.61
CA VAL A 45 14.54 17.20 -12.20
C VAL A 45 13.55 18.00 -11.36
N ARG A 46 13.50 19.32 -11.55
CA ARG A 46 12.58 20.22 -10.84
C ARG A 46 11.12 19.92 -11.17
N ALA A 47 10.80 19.80 -12.47
CA ALA A 47 9.45 19.46 -12.91
C ALA A 47 9.00 18.11 -12.32
N ALA A 48 9.89 17.12 -12.30
CA ALA A 48 9.60 15.81 -11.73
C ALA A 48 9.32 15.86 -10.23
N SER A 49 10.12 16.60 -9.46
CA SER A 49 9.94 16.75 -8.01
C SER A 49 8.61 17.45 -7.66
N LEU A 50 8.26 18.52 -8.37
CA LEU A 50 6.98 19.23 -8.18
C LEU A 50 5.79 18.33 -8.55
N ALA A 51 5.85 17.63 -9.68
CA ALA A 51 4.80 16.72 -10.12
C ALA A 51 4.59 15.56 -9.14
N MET A 52 5.67 15.01 -8.56
CA MET A 52 5.57 13.99 -7.52
C MET A 52 4.82 14.50 -6.28
N SER A 53 5.13 15.70 -5.78
CA SER A 53 4.43 16.29 -4.64
C SER A 53 2.94 16.49 -4.90
N LEU A 54 2.59 17.07 -6.05
CA LEU A 54 1.19 17.26 -6.44
C LEU A 54 0.45 15.94 -6.58
N ALA A 55 1.04 14.95 -7.27
CA ALA A 55 0.45 13.64 -7.44
C ALA A 55 0.26 12.93 -6.09
N ALA A 56 1.23 13.02 -5.18
CA ALA A 56 1.15 12.40 -3.86
C ALA A 56 -0.02 12.95 -3.04
N TRP A 57 -0.16 14.27 -2.97
CA TRP A 57 -1.20 14.92 -2.16
C TRP A 57 -2.59 14.88 -2.78
N PHE A 58 -2.72 15.12 -4.08
CA PHE A 58 -4.01 15.36 -4.72
C PHE A 58 -4.59 14.15 -5.46
N VAL A 59 -3.77 13.13 -5.72
CA VAL A 59 -4.20 11.95 -6.48
C VAL A 59 -4.00 10.68 -5.64
N ILE A 60 -2.75 10.38 -5.28
CA ILE A 60 -2.38 9.12 -4.63
C ILE A 60 -2.99 9.02 -3.23
N LEU A 61 -2.86 10.06 -2.40
CA LEU A 61 -3.42 10.04 -1.04
C LEU A 61 -4.95 9.88 -1.04
N PRO A 62 -5.76 10.69 -1.76
CA PRO A 62 -7.20 10.52 -1.81
C PRO A 62 -7.63 9.15 -2.34
N LEU A 63 -6.97 8.63 -3.39
CA LEU A 63 -7.31 7.31 -3.95
C LEU A 63 -6.95 6.19 -2.98
N SER A 64 -5.84 6.29 -2.26
CA SER A 64 -5.45 5.31 -1.24
C SER A 64 -6.46 5.25 -0.08
N LEU A 65 -6.90 6.43 0.40
CA LEU A 65 -7.91 6.53 1.46
C LEU A 65 -9.28 6.02 0.97
N ALA A 66 -9.69 6.40 -0.25
CA ALA A 66 -10.93 5.91 -0.85
C ALA A 66 -10.91 4.38 -1.01
N SER A 67 -9.80 3.80 -1.46
CA SER A 67 -9.63 2.34 -1.58
C SER A 67 -9.71 1.66 -0.19
N LEU A 68 -9.03 2.20 0.82
CA LEU A 68 -9.04 1.66 2.18
C LEU A 68 -10.42 1.72 2.83
N ILE A 69 -11.09 2.87 2.77
CA ILE A 69 -12.42 3.08 3.36
C ILE A 69 -13.44 2.17 2.68
N THR A 70 -13.49 2.16 1.34
CA THR A 70 -14.43 1.31 0.60
C THR A 70 -14.13 -0.18 0.75
N GLY A 71 -12.87 -0.56 0.94
CA GLY A 71 -12.47 -1.92 1.28
C GLY A 71 -12.99 -2.34 2.65
N LEU A 72 -12.88 -1.46 3.65
CA LEU A 72 -13.39 -1.69 5.00
C LEU A 72 -14.92 -1.81 5.00
N VAL A 73 -15.61 -0.91 4.28
CA VAL A 73 -17.07 -0.96 4.11
C VAL A 73 -17.50 -2.28 3.48
N GLN A 74 -16.80 -2.76 2.44
CA GLN A 74 -17.12 -4.04 1.82
C GLN A 74 -16.85 -5.24 2.74
N ALA A 75 -15.76 -5.21 3.52
CA ALA A 75 -15.43 -6.28 4.45
C ALA A 75 -16.39 -6.38 5.64
N LEU A 76 -16.92 -5.25 6.11
CA LEU A 76 -17.89 -5.19 7.22
C LEU A 76 -19.35 -5.34 6.77
N GLY A 77 -19.71 -4.78 5.61
CA GLY A 77 -21.09 -4.68 5.15
C GLY A 77 -21.58 -5.85 4.28
N THR A 78 -20.68 -6.76 3.88
CA THR A 78 -21.06 -7.95 3.11
C THR A 78 -21.00 -9.22 3.97
N ALA A 79 -21.75 -10.25 3.56
CA ALA A 79 -21.84 -11.54 4.27
C ALA A 79 -20.50 -12.29 4.43
N TRP A 80 -19.44 -11.79 3.79
CA TRP A 80 -18.11 -12.36 3.82
C TRP A 80 -17.43 -12.17 5.17
N GLY A 81 -17.64 -11.05 5.87
CA GLY A 81 -17.04 -10.76 7.18
C GLY A 81 -15.52 -10.58 7.16
N LEU A 82 -15.03 -9.53 7.82
CA LEU A 82 -13.62 -9.10 7.83
C LEU A 82 -12.62 -10.22 8.13
N PHE A 83 -12.96 -11.08 9.09
CA PHE A 83 -12.08 -12.14 9.57
C PHE A 83 -12.40 -13.51 8.99
N ARG A 84 -13.33 -13.70 8.05
CA ARG A 84 -13.72 -15.07 7.63
C ARG A 84 -12.75 -15.69 6.64
N HIS A 85 -12.08 -14.86 5.83
CA HIS A 85 -11.19 -15.31 4.76
C HIS A 85 -9.83 -14.61 4.83
N TYR A 86 -8.74 -15.37 4.76
CA TYR A 86 -7.38 -14.81 4.82
C TYR A 86 -7.13 -13.77 3.74
N TRP A 87 -7.62 -14.00 2.51
CA TRP A 87 -7.37 -13.10 1.39
C TRP A 87 -7.99 -11.70 1.60
N VAL A 88 -9.11 -11.60 2.32
CA VAL A 88 -9.74 -10.30 2.64
C VAL A 88 -8.86 -9.53 3.62
N LEU A 89 -8.44 -10.22 4.68
CA LEU A 89 -7.60 -9.65 5.73
C LEU A 89 -6.24 -9.19 5.18
N PHE A 90 -5.57 -10.03 4.38
CA PHE A 90 -4.29 -9.68 3.78
C PHE A 90 -4.38 -8.47 2.86
N LYS A 91 -5.40 -8.40 1.99
CA LYS A 91 -5.57 -7.23 1.12
C LYS A 91 -5.80 -5.96 1.93
N LEU A 92 -6.67 -6.00 2.95
CA LEU A 92 -6.89 -4.82 3.80
C LEU A 92 -5.64 -4.41 4.58
N LEU A 93 -4.90 -5.37 5.11
CA LEU A 93 -3.65 -5.09 5.83
C LEU A 93 -2.61 -4.47 4.90
N LEU A 94 -2.41 -5.03 3.70
CA LEU A 94 -1.48 -4.51 2.71
C LEU A 94 -1.89 -3.10 2.24
N THR A 95 -3.18 -2.87 1.98
CA THR A 95 -3.71 -1.54 1.65
C THR A 95 -3.46 -0.55 2.78
N ALA A 96 -3.75 -0.92 4.04
CA ALA A 96 -3.54 -0.06 5.19
C ALA A 96 -2.06 0.28 5.41
N VAL A 97 -1.17 -0.70 5.29
CA VAL A 97 0.29 -0.50 5.39
C VAL A 97 0.76 0.42 4.26
N ALA A 98 0.36 0.16 3.02
CA ALA A 98 0.73 0.99 1.88
C ALA A 98 0.25 2.45 2.03
N THR A 99 -0.97 2.67 2.53
CA THR A 99 -1.49 4.00 2.87
C THR A 99 -0.68 4.65 4.00
N GLY A 100 -0.35 3.91 5.06
CA GLY A 100 0.46 4.43 6.16
C GLY A 100 1.85 4.86 5.71
N VAL A 101 2.52 4.05 4.89
CA VAL A 101 3.83 4.38 4.29
C VAL A 101 3.74 5.62 3.41
N LEU A 102 2.70 5.73 2.59
CA LEU A 102 2.46 6.91 1.77
C LEU A 102 2.37 8.17 2.65
N MET A 103 1.59 8.14 3.74
CA MET A 103 1.45 9.27 4.64
C MET A 103 2.79 9.68 5.26
N LEU A 104 3.62 8.71 5.67
CA LEU A 104 4.97 8.98 6.18
C LEU A 104 5.90 9.62 5.13
N LYS A 105 5.63 9.39 3.83
CA LYS A 105 6.44 9.92 2.73
C LYS A 105 5.98 11.26 2.18
N LEU A 106 4.79 11.74 2.52
CA LEU A 106 4.30 13.04 2.06
C LEU A 106 5.27 14.18 2.43
N GLY A 107 5.76 14.20 3.68
CA GLY A 107 6.72 15.21 4.13
C GLY A 107 8.03 15.20 3.32
N PRO A 108 8.76 14.07 3.24
CA PRO A 108 9.96 13.95 2.41
C PRO A 108 9.74 14.27 0.92
N ILE A 109 8.58 13.92 0.34
CA ILE A 109 8.25 14.27 -1.05
C ILE A 109 8.07 15.79 -1.20
N SER A 110 7.36 16.45 -0.29
CA SER A 110 7.22 17.90 -0.31
C SER A 110 8.55 18.61 -0.09
N TYR A 111 9.39 18.13 0.83
CA TYR A 111 10.74 18.66 1.04
C TYR A 111 11.60 18.57 -0.24
N LEU A 112 11.55 17.44 -0.97
CA LEU A 112 12.26 17.31 -2.24
C LEU A 112 11.76 18.33 -3.29
N ALA A 113 10.44 18.58 -3.31
CA ALA A 113 9.84 19.55 -4.23
C ALA A 113 10.26 21.00 -3.90
N ASP A 114 10.28 21.35 -2.62
CA ASP A 114 10.70 22.67 -2.15
C ASP A 114 12.21 22.88 -2.36
N ALA A 115 13.05 21.89 -2.04
CA ALA A 115 14.49 21.96 -2.27
C ALA A 115 14.84 22.06 -3.76
N GLY A 116 14.05 21.43 -4.64
CA GLY A 116 14.19 21.58 -6.09
C GLY A 116 13.72 22.94 -6.63
N ALA A 117 13.07 23.77 -5.81
CA ALA A 117 12.69 25.14 -6.18
C ALA A 117 13.83 26.15 -5.94
N GLU A 118 14.85 25.78 -5.16
CA GLU A 118 16.01 26.64 -4.88
C GLU A 118 17.19 26.32 -5.79
N PRO A 119 17.77 27.30 -6.51
CA PRO A 119 18.90 27.10 -7.44
C PRO A 119 20.22 26.64 -6.78
N ALA A 120 20.33 26.60 -5.45
CA ALA A 120 21.59 26.54 -4.73
C ALA A 120 21.86 25.22 -3.98
N TYR A 121 20.93 24.26 -3.97
CA TYR A 121 21.13 23.01 -3.22
C TYR A 121 21.83 21.93 -4.04
N SER A 122 23.03 21.56 -3.59
CA SER A 122 23.89 20.52 -4.18
C SER A 122 23.11 19.24 -4.50
N SER A 123 23.18 18.78 -5.75
CA SER A 123 22.58 17.54 -6.23
C SER A 123 23.00 16.33 -5.39
N ALA A 124 24.23 16.33 -4.86
CA ALA A 124 24.82 15.26 -4.08
C ALA A 124 24.11 15.01 -2.73
N SER A 125 23.60 16.05 -2.06
CA SER A 125 22.91 15.90 -0.77
C SER A 125 21.50 15.30 -0.95
N LEU A 126 20.87 15.52 -2.12
CA LEU A 126 19.52 15.03 -2.41
C LEU A 126 19.49 13.65 -3.07
N VAL A 127 20.62 13.11 -3.54
CA VAL A 127 20.67 11.76 -4.16
C VAL A 127 20.09 10.71 -3.21
N GLY A 128 20.50 10.70 -1.94
CA GLY A 128 20.01 9.74 -0.95
C GLY A 128 18.48 9.80 -0.76
N LEU A 129 17.92 11.01 -0.74
CA LEU A 129 16.47 11.22 -0.64
C LEU A 129 15.74 10.76 -1.91
N ARG A 130 16.24 11.09 -3.10
CA ARG A 130 15.65 10.68 -4.38
C ARG A 130 15.70 9.16 -4.55
N THR A 131 16.82 8.53 -4.22
CA THR A 131 16.95 7.07 -4.20
C THR A 131 15.98 6.44 -3.23
N SER A 132 15.84 7.00 -2.03
CA SER A 132 14.83 6.56 -1.05
C SER A 132 13.43 6.63 -1.65
N ILE A 133 13.01 7.78 -2.18
CA ILE A 133 11.68 7.96 -2.80
C ILE A 133 11.44 6.96 -3.94
N LEU A 134 12.43 6.74 -4.81
CA LEU A 134 12.34 5.78 -5.91
C LEU A 134 12.14 4.34 -5.40
N ILE A 135 12.94 3.90 -4.41
CA ILE A 135 12.81 2.56 -3.82
C ILE A 135 11.43 2.36 -3.21
N HIS A 136 10.88 3.38 -2.55
CA HIS A 136 9.55 3.31 -1.95
C HIS A 136 8.44 3.32 -3.00
N ALA A 137 8.57 4.10 -4.07
CA ALA A 137 7.63 4.09 -5.18
C ALA A 137 7.59 2.71 -5.86
N LEU A 138 8.77 2.12 -6.10
CA LEU A 138 8.89 0.77 -6.64
C LEU A 138 8.29 -0.28 -5.70
N GLY A 139 8.65 -0.24 -4.41
CA GLY A 139 8.10 -1.15 -3.40
C GLY A 139 6.59 -1.04 -3.27
N GLY A 140 6.06 0.18 -3.21
CA GLY A 140 4.62 0.45 -3.18
C GLY A 140 3.91 -0.10 -4.42
N LEU A 141 4.49 0.06 -5.60
CA LEU A 141 3.93 -0.48 -6.84
C LEU A 141 3.86 -2.01 -6.81
N LEU A 142 4.94 -2.67 -6.35
CA LEU A 142 4.97 -4.13 -6.17
C LEU A 142 3.92 -4.60 -5.16
N VAL A 143 3.71 -3.86 -4.06
CA VAL A 143 2.66 -4.16 -3.08
C VAL A 143 1.26 -4.05 -3.70
N LEU A 144 0.98 -2.99 -4.46
CA LEU A 144 -0.31 -2.83 -5.13
C LEU A 144 -0.55 -3.94 -6.17
N LEU A 145 0.47 -4.33 -6.93
CA LEU A 145 0.40 -5.46 -7.86
C LEU A 145 0.13 -6.79 -7.13
N ALA A 146 0.75 -7.00 -5.97
CA ALA A 146 0.47 -8.16 -5.13
C ALA A 146 -0.99 -8.16 -4.63
N ILE A 147 -1.52 -7.01 -4.20
CA ILE A 147 -2.94 -6.85 -3.81
C ILE A 147 -3.88 -7.19 -4.97
N VAL A 148 -3.59 -6.71 -6.18
CA VAL A 148 -4.40 -7.02 -7.39
C VAL A 148 -4.33 -8.52 -7.70
N THR A 149 -3.14 -9.11 -7.66
CA THR A 149 -2.92 -10.55 -7.87
C THR A 149 -3.74 -11.38 -6.87
N LEU A 150 -3.66 -11.04 -5.58
CA LEU A 150 -4.50 -11.65 -4.53
C LEU A 150 -6.00 -11.51 -4.83
N ALA A 151 -6.42 -10.37 -5.38
CA ALA A 151 -7.83 -10.11 -5.68
C ALA A 151 -8.37 -10.93 -6.86
N VAL A 152 -7.54 -11.23 -7.84
CA VAL A 152 -7.90 -11.99 -9.04
C VAL A 152 -7.83 -13.49 -8.77
N TYR A 153 -6.70 -13.98 -8.26
CA TYR A 153 -6.46 -15.41 -8.08
C TYR A 153 -7.19 -16.00 -6.86
N LYS A 154 -7.75 -15.16 -5.98
CA LYS A 154 -8.61 -15.52 -4.83
C LYS A 154 -8.21 -16.85 -4.18
N PRO A 155 -7.01 -16.93 -3.59
CA PRO A 155 -6.52 -18.19 -3.09
C PRO A 155 -7.42 -18.65 -1.94
N GLN A 156 -7.87 -19.90 -2.02
CA GLN A 156 -8.85 -20.48 -1.10
C GLN A 156 -8.24 -20.65 0.30
N GLY A 157 -9.06 -20.46 1.34
CA GLY A 157 -8.64 -20.58 2.74
C GLY A 157 -9.52 -19.74 3.68
N MET A 158 -10.23 -20.41 4.59
CA MET A 158 -11.00 -19.76 5.66
C MET A 158 -10.12 -19.58 6.89
N THR A 159 -10.34 -18.50 7.63
CA THR A 159 -9.64 -18.34 8.92
C THR A 159 -10.22 -19.28 9.98
N ARG A 160 -9.49 -19.47 11.08
CA ARG A 160 -10.01 -20.21 12.27
C ARG A 160 -11.35 -19.66 12.78
N TYR A 161 -11.56 -18.35 12.69
CA TYR A 161 -12.84 -17.72 13.04
C TYR A 161 -13.95 -18.10 12.06
N GLY A 162 -13.65 -18.11 10.76
CA GLY A 162 -14.60 -18.52 9.72
C GLY A 162 -15.00 -19.98 9.81
N VAL A 163 -14.05 -20.87 10.10
CA VAL A 163 -14.29 -22.30 10.32
C VAL A 163 -15.15 -22.53 11.57
N ARG A 164 -14.85 -21.83 12.68
CA ARG A 164 -15.64 -21.93 13.92
C ARG A 164 -17.11 -21.52 13.70
N LYS A 165 -17.33 -20.41 12.99
CA LYS A 165 -18.68 -19.93 12.67
C LYS A 165 -19.45 -20.86 11.73
N LEU A 166 -18.76 -21.51 10.79
CA LEU A 166 -19.36 -22.55 9.94
C LEU A 166 -19.82 -23.75 10.78
N ARG A 167 -18.98 -24.16 11.74
CA ARG A 167 -19.26 -25.25 12.68
C ARG A 167 -20.41 -24.94 13.64
N GLU A 168 -20.56 -23.69 14.06
CA GLU A 168 -21.68 -23.20 14.88
C GLU A 168 -23.01 -23.12 14.10
N GLN A 169 -22.96 -22.98 12.76
CA GLN A 169 -24.15 -22.81 11.91
C GLN A 169 -24.75 -24.11 11.35
N GLY A 170 -24.17 -25.28 11.63
CA GLY A 170 -24.86 -26.57 11.50
C GLY A 170 -24.64 -27.35 10.20
N GLU A 171 -23.40 -27.77 9.92
CA GLU A 171 -23.16 -28.94 9.07
C GLU A 171 -22.19 -29.87 9.79
N ALA A 172 -22.71 -31.02 10.21
CA ALA A 172 -21.93 -32.19 10.63
C ALA A 172 -21.22 -32.79 9.41
N GLY A 173 -20.25 -32.06 8.86
CA GLY A 173 -19.26 -32.61 7.94
C GLY A 173 -18.19 -33.35 8.74
N THR A 174 -17.79 -34.52 8.26
CA THR A 174 -16.75 -35.40 8.80
C THR A 174 -15.54 -34.59 9.24
N GLY A 175 -14.97 -34.87 10.42
CA GLY A 175 -13.86 -34.08 10.99
C GLY A 175 -12.66 -33.85 10.07
N SER A 176 -12.46 -34.74 9.09
CA SER A 176 -11.45 -34.65 8.03
C SER A 176 -11.65 -33.48 7.05
N ASP A 177 -12.89 -33.15 6.69
CA ASP A 177 -13.18 -32.09 5.70
C ASP A 177 -12.93 -30.71 6.33
N LEU A 178 -13.29 -30.58 7.61
CA LEU A 178 -13.03 -29.38 8.42
C LEU A 178 -11.53 -29.20 8.72
N GLU A 179 -10.77 -30.29 8.91
CA GLU A 179 -9.30 -30.22 9.04
C GLU A 179 -8.63 -29.75 7.75
N SER A 180 -9.07 -30.22 6.58
CA SER A 180 -8.50 -29.79 5.30
C SER A 180 -8.74 -28.29 5.05
N VAL A 181 -9.94 -27.78 5.37
CA VAL A 181 -10.34 -26.37 5.26
C VAL A 181 -9.64 -25.49 6.31
N ALA A 182 -9.32 -26.05 7.48
CA ALA A 182 -8.63 -25.36 8.57
C ALA A 182 -7.11 -25.34 8.43
N SER A 183 -6.51 -26.25 7.63
CA SER A 183 -5.07 -26.25 7.38
C SER A 183 -4.65 -24.92 6.75
N THR A 184 -3.59 -24.29 7.27
CA THR A 184 -3.12 -23.01 6.72
C THR A 184 -2.56 -23.25 5.33
N PRO A 185 -3.16 -22.65 4.29
CA PRO A 185 -2.68 -22.86 2.93
C PRO A 185 -1.21 -22.42 2.78
N PRO A 186 -0.41 -23.09 1.94
CA PRO A 186 1.00 -22.74 1.75
C PRO A 186 1.22 -21.28 1.35
N TRP A 187 0.30 -20.71 0.55
CA TRP A 187 0.35 -19.31 0.15
C TRP A 187 0.25 -18.34 1.34
N VAL A 188 -0.49 -18.69 2.41
CA VAL A 188 -0.61 -17.86 3.61
C VAL A 188 0.74 -17.67 4.29
N LYS A 189 1.61 -18.69 4.25
CA LYS A 189 2.98 -18.57 4.80
C LYS A 189 3.83 -17.62 3.97
N VAL A 190 3.78 -17.72 2.64
CA VAL A 190 4.50 -16.83 1.73
C VAL A 190 4.03 -15.39 1.89
N PHE A 191 2.72 -15.16 1.92
CA PHE A 191 2.17 -13.82 2.13
C PHE A 191 2.41 -13.28 3.55
N GLY A 192 2.43 -14.15 4.56
CA GLY A 192 2.85 -13.81 5.90
C GLY A 192 4.30 -13.30 5.93
N VAL A 193 5.21 -13.99 5.21
CA VAL A 193 6.60 -13.53 5.05
C VAL A 193 6.65 -12.19 4.32
N ILE A 194 5.89 -12.00 3.23
CA ILE A 194 5.83 -10.72 2.51
C ILE A 194 5.35 -9.59 3.46
N VAL A 195 4.30 -9.83 4.24
CA VAL A 195 3.81 -8.85 5.22
C VAL A 195 4.85 -8.56 6.29
N ILE A 196 5.54 -9.58 6.81
CA ILE A 196 6.62 -9.39 7.79
C ILE A 196 7.76 -8.58 7.18
N LEU A 197 8.17 -8.88 5.94
CA LEU A 197 9.19 -8.13 5.23
C LEU A 197 8.76 -6.69 4.99
N LEU A 198 7.49 -6.44 4.66
CA LEU A 198 6.94 -5.09 4.53
C LEU A 198 6.92 -4.36 5.87
N ILE A 199 6.50 -5.01 6.96
CA ILE A 199 6.53 -4.43 8.30
C ILE A 199 7.96 -4.15 8.73
N LEU A 200 8.90 -5.05 8.45
CA LEU A 200 10.32 -4.88 8.75
C LEU A 200 10.91 -3.75 7.91
N MET A 201 10.55 -3.67 6.63
CA MET A 201 10.90 -2.57 5.75
C MET A 201 10.37 -1.23 6.33
N VAL A 202 9.11 -1.17 6.76
CA VAL A 202 8.55 0.01 7.44
C VAL A 202 9.24 0.29 8.77
N GLY A 203 9.57 -0.75 9.54
CA GLY A 203 10.31 -0.64 10.79
C GLY A 203 11.70 -0.06 10.58
N VAL A 204 12.42 -0.52 9.55
CA VAL A 204 13.69 0.05 9.10
C VAL A 204 13.50 1.48 8.61
N MET A 205 12.40 1.82 7.94
CA MET A 205 12.10 3.20 7.55
C MET A 205 11.87 4.12 8.76
N LEU A 206 11.23 3.62 9.82
CA LEU A 206 10.95 4.36 11.05
C LEU A 206 12.17 4.45 11.99
N LEU A 207 12.98 3.40 12.05
CA LEU A 207 14.11 3.26 12.99
C LEU A 207 15.47 3.65 12.37
N GLY A 208 15.63 3.46 11.06
CA GLY A 208 16.84 3.79 10.29
C GLY A 208 16.95 5.27 9.95
N GLY A 209 16.66 6.14 10.93
CA GLY A 209 16.62 7.61 10.85
C GLY A 209 17.91 8.34 10.44
N GLY A 210 18.87 7.66 9.79
CA GLY A 210 19.95 8.30 9.04
C GLY A 210 19.52 8.88 7.68
N HIS A 211 18.27 8.68 7.26
CA HIS A 211 17.73 9.18 5.98
C HIS A 211 16.44 10.01 6.13
N GLY A 212 16.15 10.52 7.35
CA GLY A 212 15.04 11.42 7.61
C GLY A 212 15.43 12.90 7.39
N PRO A 213 14.46 13.83 7.25
CA PRO A 213 14.72 15.27 7.04
C PRO A 213 15.64 15.93 8.09
N GLY A 214 15.77 15.32 9.28
CA GLY A 214 16.67 15.78 10.34
C GLY A 214 18.14 15.37 10.20
N ALA A 215 18.48 14.45 9.30
CA ALA A 215 19.86 13.96 9.15
C ALA A 215 20.83 15.01 8.56
N HIS A 216 20.31 16.08 7.95
CA HIS A 216 21.11 17.15 7.37
C HIS A 216 21.27 18.38 8.28
N LEU A 217 20.63 18.40 9.45
CA LEU A 217 20.68 19.54 10.38
C LEU A 217 21.79 19.42 11.45
N SER A 218 22.48 18.29 11.56
CA SER A 218 23.45 18.05 12.66
C SER A 218 24.93 18.05 12.26
N SER A 219 25.31 18.51 11.06
CA SER A 219 26.73 18.57 10.64
C SER A 219 27.34 19.98 10.64
N GLY A 220 26.63 20.98 11.19
CA GLY A 220 27.10 22.38 11.26
C GLY A 220 27.45 22.86 12.67
N GLY A 221 28.21 22.07 13.43
CA GLY A 221 28.80 22.47 14.71
C GLY A 221 30.31 22.63 14.58
#